data_AF-A0A328N235-F1
#
_entry.id   AF-A0A328N235-F1
#
_cell.length_a   1.000
_cell.length_b   1.000
_cell.length_c   1.000
_cell.angle_alpha   90.00
_cell.angle_beta   90.00
_cell.angle_gamma   90.00
#
_symmetry.space_group_name_H-M   'P 1'
#
loop_
_entity.id
_entity.type
_entity.pdbx_description
1 polymer ?
#
loop_
_entity_poly.entity_id
_entity_poly.type
_entity_poly.pdbx_seq_one_letter_code
_entity_poly.pdbx_strand_id
1 'polypeptide(L)'
;MHFIDVAKGKAKPNGVKDLDVWSFFAAIPGQRFPSDKRHTHVDFGPSKFGRWSRELPRFSHFRGRRVDLFMRALPVDVNAEPAAALRKYLSVGRTESARRLAAKGVVLIDPVERRGEIVWPR
;
A
#
# COMPACT_ATOMS: atom_id res chain seq x y z
N MET A 1 17.00 -2.48 12.66
CA MET A 1 16.61 -3.87 13.02
C MET A 1 15.15 -3.82 13.44
N HIS A 2 14.24 -4.37 12.63
CA HIS A 2 12.79 -4.31 12.94
C HIS A 2 12.40 -5.56 13.72
N PHE A 3 11.81 -5.38 14.90
CA PHE A 3 11.24 -6.46 15.71
C PHE A 3 9.72 -6.51 15.54
N ILE A 4 9.16 -7.72 15.58
CA ILE A 4 7.72 -7.98 15.70
C ILE A 4 7.47 -8.45 17.14
N ASP A 5 6.49 -7.85 17.81
CA ASP A 5 6.04 -8.26 19.14
C ASP A 5 5.32 -9.63 19.07
N VAL A 6 5.82 -10.60 19.84
CA VAL A 6 5.37 -12.02 19.83
C VAL A 6 4.35 -12.30 20.95
N ALA A 7 3.87 -11.28 21.67
CA ALA A 7 3.00 -11.49 22.84
C ALA A 7 1.53 -11.87 22.52
N LYS A 8 1.11 -11.97 21.25
CA LYS A 8 -0.24 -12.44 20.87
C LYS A 8 -0.19 -13.62 19.91
N GLY A 9 0.10 -14.80 20.47
CA GLY A 9 0.02 -16.09 19.78
C GLY A 9 1.12 -16.28 18.71
N LYS A 10 1.58 -17.51 18.53
CA LYS A 10 2.53 -17.83 17.45
C LYS A 10 1.93 -17.44 16.10
N ALA A 11 2.33 -16.29 15.55
CA ALA A 11 2.11 -16.00 14.15
C ALA A 11 2.84 -17.11 13.38
N LYS A 12 2.08 -17.99 12.73
CA LYS A 12 2.66 -18.83 11.66
C LYS A 12 3.39 -17.86 10.72
N PRO A 13 4.62 -18.15 10.27
CA PRO A 13 5.32 -17.30 9.31
C PRO A 13 4.58 -17.41 7.97
N ASN A 14 3.44 -16.74 7.88
CA ASN A 14 2.76 -16.51 6.64
C ASN A 14 3.72 -15.58 5.90
N GLY A 15 4.43 -16.12 4.90
CA GLY A 15 5.23 -15.29 4.01
C GLY A 15 4.38 -14.14 3.45
N VAL A 16 5.03 -13.10 2.94
CA VAL A 16 4.33 -12.01 2.27
C VAL A 16 3.41 -12.62 1.21
N LYS A 17 2.09 -12.48 1.38
CA LYS A 17 1.09 -13.05 0.48
C LYS A 17 0.87 -12.12 -0.70
N ASP A 18 0.58 -10.87 -0.39
CA ASP A 18 0.24 -9.80 -1.32
C ASP A 18 1.22 -8.63 -1.11
N LEU A 19 1.63 -7.97 -2.19
CA LEU A 19 2.42 -6.73 -2.17
C LEU A 19 1.54 -5.60 -2.70
N ASP A 20 0.95 -4.83 -1.81
CA ASP A 20 0.10 -3.69 -2.15
C ASP A 20 0.92 -2.39 -2.07
N VAL A 21 0.88 -1.57 -3.12
CA VAL A 21 1.40 -0.21 -3.12
C VAL A 21 0.23 0.74 -3.32
N TRP A 22 0.06 1.69 -2.40
CA TRP A 22 -0.99 2.70 -2.47
C TRP A 22 -0.39 4.08 -2.76
N SER A 23 -0.78 4.67 -3.88
CA SER A 23 -0.47 6.06 -4.23
C SER A 23 -1.63 6.97 -3.86
N PHE A 24 -1.34 7.99 -3.06
CA PHE A 24 -2.32 8.98 -2.62
C PHE A 24 -2.02 10.33 -3.26
N PHE A 25 -3.05 10.99 -3.76
CA PHE A 25 -2.97 12.27 -4.44
C PHE A 25 -3.86 13.29 -3.76
N ALA A 26 -3.47 14.56 -3.72
CA ALA A 26 -4.41 15.62 -3.40
C ALA A 26 -5.47 15.73 -4.51
N ALA A 27 -6.74 15.84 -4.13
CA ALA A 27 -7.83 16.06 -5.08
C ALA A 27 -7.78 17.50 -5.60
N ILE A 28 -7.73 17.67 -6.93
CA ILE A 28 -7.81 19.00 -7.55
C ILE A 28 -9.29 19.35 -7.75
N PRO A 29 -9.78 20.49 -7.22
CA PRO A 29 -11.17 20.91 -7.41
C PRO A 29 -11.56 20.95 -8.89
N GLY A 30 -12.74 20.41 -9.21
CA GLY A 30 -13.26 20.34 -10.58
C GLY A 30 -12.61 19.28 -11.48
N GLN A 31 -11.56 18.58 -11.03
CA GLN A 31 -10.95 17.51 -11.82
C GLN A 31 -11.46 16.13 -11.42
N ARG A 32 -11.71 15.29 -12.43
CA ARG A 32 -12.10 13.91 -12.25
C ARG A 32 -10.87 13.05 -11.92
N PHE A 33 -10.94 12.31 -10.82
CA PHE A 33 -9.93 11.29 -10.52
C PHE A 33 -10.02 10.11 -11.52
N PRO A 34 -8.90 9.64 -12.10
CA PRO A 34 -8.87 8.53 -13.07
C PRO A 34 -9.12 7.18 -12.38
N SER A 35 -10.39 6.96 -12.02
CA SER A 35 -10.82 5.81 -11.23
C SER A 35 -10.75 4.47 -11.97
N ASP A 36 -10.56 4.49 -13.28
CA ASP A 36 -10.28 3.35 -14.16
C ASP A 36 -8.85 2.81 -13.94
N LYS A 37 -7.90 3.67 -13.57
CA LYS A 37 -6.50 3.32 -13.30
C LYS A 37 -6.22 3.00 -11.83
N ARG A 38 -7.26 2.96 -10.99
CA ARG A 38 -7.13 2.85 -9.53
C ARG A 38 -6.60 1.51 -9.03
N HIS A 39 -6.53 0.50 -9.90
CA HIS A 39 -6.11 -0.85 -9.57
C HIS A 39 -5.41 -1.45 -10.78
N THR A 40 -4.11 -1.71 -10.66
CA THR A 40 -3.29 -2.30 -11.73
C THR A 40 -2.33 -3.31 -11.13
N HIS A 41 -2.05 -4.36 -11.89
CA HIS A 41 -1.13 -5.42 -11.49
C HIS A 41 0.15 -5.29 -12.30
N VAL A 42 1.30 -5.30 -11.64
CA VAL A 42 2.60 -5.21 -12.31
C VAL A 42 3.57 -6.28 -11.81
N ASP A 43 4.58 -6.54 -12.64
CA ASP A 43 5.76 -7.33 -12.29
C ASP A 43 7.02 -6.52 -12.60
N PHE A 44 7.92 -6.44 -11.63
CA PHE A 44 9.21 -5.76 -11.75
C PHE A 44 10.35 -6.72 -12.12
N GLY A 45 10.02 -7.96 -12.51
CA GLY A 45 10.96 -9.00 -12.88
C GLY A 45 11.43 -9.85 -11.70
N PRO A 46 12.43 -10.73 -11.89
CA PRO A 46 12.91 -11.64 -10.86
C PRO A 46 13.24 -10.92 -9.55
N SER A 47 12.70 -11.41 -8.44
CA SER A 47 12.91 -10.82 -7.11
C SER A 47 13.15 -11.90 -6.06
N LYS A 48 13.75 -11.53 -4.92
CA LYS A 48 13.95 -12.44 -3.78
C LYS A 48 12.65 -13.02 -3.20
N PHE A 49 11.50 -12.40 -3.52
CA PHE A 49 10.19 -12.85 -3.07
C PHE A 49 9.59 -13.92 -3.99
N GLY A 50 10.19 -14.14 -5.17
CA GLY A 50 9.76 -15.10 -6.17
C GLY A 50 8.32 -14.89 -6.67
N ARG A 51 7.88 -15.78 -7.55
CA ARG A 51 6.49 -15.81 -8.01
C ARG A 51 5.60 -16.51 -6.99
N TRP A 52 4.35 -16.07 -6.86
CA TRP A 52 3.38 -16.81 -6.04
C TRP A 52 2.98 -18.13 -6.72
N SER A 53 3.08 -19.24 -6.00
CA SER A 53 2.82 -20.58 -6.55
C SER A 53 1.35 -20.82 -6.97
N ARG A 54 0.42 -20.02 -6.44
CA ARG A 54 -1.02 -20.09 -6.78
C ARG A 54 -1.48 -18.91 -7.63
N GLU A 55 -0.56 -18.30 -8.35
CA GLU A 55 -0.87 -17.19 -9.23
C GLU A 55 -1.92 -17.58 -10.29
N LEU A 56 -2.88 -16.70 -10.54
CA LEU A 56 -3.94 -16.93 -11.53
C LEU A 56 -3.34 -17.05 -12.95
N PRO A 57 -3.94 -17.85 -13.86
CA PRO A 57 -3.42 -18.06 -15.22
C PRO A 57 -3.15 -16.76 -16.00
N ARG A 58 -3.96 -15.71 -15.79
CA ARG A 58 -3.80 -14.40 -16.44
C ARG A 58 -2.49 -13.68 -16.09
N PHE A 59 -1.84 -14.06 -14.99
CA PHE A 59 -0.55 -13.50 -14.57
C PHE A 59 0.59 -14.52 -14.73
N SER A 60 0.40 -15.54 -15.57
CA SER A 60 1.41 -16.57 -15.83
C SER A 60 2.70 -16.03 -16.45
N HIS A 61 2.63 -14.89 -17.13
CA HIS A 61 3.76 -14.19 -17.73
C HIS A 61 4.63 -13.42 -16.73
N PHE A 62 4.18 -13.26 -15.46
CA PHE A 62 5.00 -12.63 -14.44
C PHE A 62 6.15 -13.54 -14.03
N ARG A 63 7.36 -12.96 -14.00
CA ARG A 63 8.62 -13.59 -13.60
C ARG A 63 8.92 -13.37 -12.11
N GLY A 64 8.49 -12.25 -11.56
CA GLY A 64 8.66 -11.87 -10.16
C GLY A 64 7.41 -12.05 -9.30
N ARG A 65 7.40 -11.33 -8.18
CA ARG A 65 6.21 -11.22 -7.33
C ARG A 65 5.28 -10.16 -7.91
N ARG A 66 4.01 -10.52 -8.14
CA ARG A 66 2.96 -9.56 -8.48
C ARG A 66 2.87 -8.47 -7.42
N VAL A 67 2.83 -7.22 -7.87
CA VAL A 67 2.56 -6.04 -7.05
C VAL A 67 1.23 -5.43 -7.48
N ASP A 68 0.36 -5.18 -6.51
CA ASP A 68 -0.93 -4.55 -6.70
C ASP A 68 -0.80 -3.05 -6.45
N LEU A 69 -0.97 -2.27 -7.51
CA LEU A 69 -0.92 -0.82 -7.48
C LEU A 69 -2.33 -0.27 -7.30
N PHE A 70 -2.54 0.44 -6.21
CA PHE A 70 -3.77 1.14 -5.90
C PHE A 70 -3.57 2.65 -5.92
N MET A 71 -4.60 3.39 -6.30
CA MET A 71 -4.57 4.86 -6.28
C MET A 71 -5.79 5.44 -5.59
N ARG A 72 -5.61 6.59 -4.92
CA ARG A 72 -6.70 7.34 -4.33
C ARG A 72 -6.43 8.84 -4.31
N ALA A 73 -7.46 9.64 -4.61
CA ALA A 73 -7.47 11.06 -4.29
C ALA A 73 -7.99 11.29 -2.86
N LEU A 74 -7.35 12.21 -2.15
CA LEU A 74 -7.72 12.68 -0.82
C LEU A 74 -8.18 14.15 -0.90
N PRO A 75 -9.25 14.54 -0.20
CA PRO A 75 -9.69 15.94 -0.14
C PRO A 75 -8.80 16.73 0.82
N VAL A 76 -7.57 16.99 0.39
CA VAL A 76 -6.51 17.71 1.13
C VAL A 76 -5.83 18.72 0.20
N ASP A 77 -5.13 19.69 0.79
CA ASP A 77 -4.30 20.64 0.05
C ASP A 77 -3.17 19.93 -0.71
N VAL A 78 -2.75 20.46 -1.86
CA VAL A 78 -1.65 19.91 -2.67
C VAL A 78 -0.30 19.94 -1.95
N ASN A 79 -0.13 20.87 -1.01
CA ASN A 79 1.06 21.00 -0.16
C ASN A 79 0.87 20.38 1.22
N ALA A 80 -0.22 19.63 1.44
CA ALA A 80 -0.44 18.97 2.72
C ALA A 80 0.70 17.98 3.03
N GLU A 81 1.15 17.97 4.28
CA GLU A 81 2.19 17.04 4.72
C GLU A 81 1.71 15.58 4.53
N PRO A 82 2.42 14.75 3.73
CA PRO A 82 1.90 13.45 3.31
C PRO A 82 1.57 12.49 4.45
N ALA A 83 2.41 12.40 5.48
CA ALA A 83 2.19 11.47 6.58
C ALA A 83 1.00 11.89 7.45
N ALA A 84 0.83 13.18 7.72
CA ALA A 84 -0.32 13.72 8.44
C ALA A 84 -1.62 13.51 7.66
N ALA A 85 -1.61 13.76 6.34
CA ALA A 85 -2.76 13.50 5.47
C ALA A 85 -3.16 12.02 5.48
N LEU A 86 -2.18 11.11 5.39
CA LEU A 86 -2.40 9.67 5.46
C LEU A 86 -2.93 9.24 6.83
N ARG A 87 -2.33 9.70 7.93
CA ARG A 87 -2.80 9.38 9.28
C ARG A 87 -4.24 9.82 9.50
N LYS A 88 -4.60 11.03 9.05
CA LYS A 88 -5.98 11.52 9.11
C LYS A 88 -6.93 10.64 8.29
N TYR A 89 -6.53 10.26 7.08
CA TYR A 89 -7.34 9.37 6.24
C TYR A 89 -7.58 8.01 6.91
N LEU A 90 -6.54 7.40 7.46
CA LEU A 90 -6.58 6.10 8.12
C LEU A 90 -7.36 6.14 9.43
N SER A 91 -7.15 7.17 10.27
CA SER A 91 -7.82 7.32 11.56
C SER A 91 -9.32 7.55 11.42
N VAL A 92 -9.72 8.33 10.42
CA VAL A 92 -11.14 8.61 10.13
C VAL A 92 -11.86 7.37 9.60
N GLY A 93 -11.17 6.48 8.86
CA GLY A 93 -11.72 5.17 8.48
C GLY A 93 -13.02 5.24 7.66
N ARG A 94 -13.24 6.31 6.89
CA ARG A 94 -14.50 6.54 6.15
C ARG A 94 -14.77 5.52 5.04
N THR A 95 -13.72 4.98 4.43
CA THR A 95 -13.83 4.02 3.32
C THR A 95 -13.35 2.64 3.74
N GLU A 96 -13.85 1.61 3.07
CA GLU A 96 -13.41 0.23 3.32
C GLU A 96 -11.89 0.06 3.17
N SER A 97 -11.31 0.68 2.14
CA SER A 97 -9.85 0.71 1.97
C SER A 97 -9.13 1.37 3.15
N ALA A 98 -9.66 2.46 3.71
CA ALA A 98 -9.06 3.13 4.87
C ALA A 98 -9.03 2.19 6.08
N ARG A 99 -10.16 1.52 6.35
CA ARG A 99 -10.29 0.58 7.48
C ARG A 99 -9.36 -0.62 7.33
N ARG A 100 -9.28 -1.20 6.13
CA ARG A 100 -8.38 -2.34 5.84
C ARG A 100 -6.91 -1.96 5.95
N LEU A 101 -6.52 -0.80 5.40
CA LEU A 101 -5.17 -0.28 5.53
C LEU A 101 -4.82 0.03 6.99
N ALA A 102 -5.75 0.62 7.74
CA ALA A 102 -5.55 0.94 9.15
C ALA A 102 -5.35 -0.32 10.03
N ALA A 103 -5.80 -1.50 9.58
CA ALA A 103 -5.54 -2.77 10.26
C ALA A 103 -4.13 -3.33 10.00
N LYS A 104 -3.29 -2.64 9.20
CA LYS A 104 -1.94 -3.04 8.79
C LYS A 104 -0.94 -1.92 9.05
N GLY A 105 0.35 -2.24 9.03
CA GLY A 105 1.40 -1.22 9.04
C GLY A 105 1.49 -0.51 7.69
N VAL A 106 1.62 0.81 7.68
CA VAL A 106 1.84 1.61 6.46
C VAL A 106 3.24 2.22 6.51
N VAL A 107 4.00 1.97 5.45
CA VAL A 107 5.38 2.43 5.28
C VAL A 107 5.47 3.35 4.07
N LEU A 108 6.11 4.51 4.22
CA LEU A 108 6.34 5.43 3.11
C LEU A 108 7.38 4.87 2.13
N ILE A 109 7.09 4.98 0.84
CA ILE A 109 8.02 4.67 -0.26
C ILE A 109 8.59 5.96 -0.87
N ASP A 110 7.76 6.99 -0.90
CA ASP A 110 8.01 8.32 -1.43
C ASP A 110 7.45 9.38 -0.44
N PRO A 111 8.11 10.54 -0.27
CA PRO A 111 9.31 10.97 -0.97
C PRO A 111 10.57 10.21 -0.50
N VAL A 112 11.59 10.15 -1.36
CA VAL A 112 12.77 9.27 -1.20
C VAL A 112 13.48 9.49 0.14
N GLU A 113 13.57 10.73 0.59
CA GLU A 113 14.20 11.15 1.85
C GLU A 113 13.48 10.63 3.10
N ARG A 114 12.23 10.16 2.96
CA ARG A 114 11.42 9.57 4.04
C ARG A 114 11.08 8.12 3.81
N ARG A 115 11.68 7.49 2.81
CA ARG A 115 11.44 6.09 2.48
C ARG A 115 11.75 5.19 3.67
N GLY A 116 10.85 4.25 3.95
CA GLY A 116 10.96 3.31 5.08
C GLY A 116 10.35 3.84 6.38
N GLU A 117 9.89 5.09 6.42
CA GLU A 117 9.19 5.63 7.59
C GLU A 117 7.85 4.89 7.81
N ILE A 118 7.66 4.31 9.00
CA ILE A 118 6.37 3.75 9.43
C ILE A 118 5.46 4.91 9.83
N VAL A 119 4.41 5.16 9.05
CA VAL A 119 3.46 6.27 9.31
C VAL A 119 2.17 5.81 10.00
N TRP A 120 1.94 4.51 10.11
CA TRP A 120 0.81 3.91 10.83
C TRP A 120 1.14 2.46 11.27
N PRO A 121 0.70 1.99 12.46
CA PRO A 121 0.13 2.75 13.56
C PRO A 121 1.21 3.58 14.28
N ARG A 122 0.87 4.77 14.78
CA ARG A 122 1.73 5.57 15.67
C ARG A 122 0.86 6.24 16.72
#